data_AF-A0A7J9TIU0-F1
#
_entry.id   AF-A0A7J9TIU0-F1
#
_cell.length_a   1.000
_cell.length_b   1.000
_cell.length_c   1.000
_cell.angle_alpha   90.00
_cell.angle_beta   90.00
_cell.angle_gamma   90.00
#
_symmetry.space_group_name_H-M   'P 1'
#
loop_
_entity.id
_entity.type
_entity.pdbx_description
1 polymer ?
#
loop_
_entity_poly.entity_id
_entity_poly.type
_entity_poly.pdbx_seq_one_letter_code
_entity_poly.pdbx_strand_id
1 'polypeptide(L)'
;MANCTNQDVIDITGTSLDTAIIDRIITGSDRKINRYLRQNGIPINPSPVPDDIMDASIYFSAATVLNRHMVDGTLPAQYKAENLSEQVDVKTVISNYETDAIAALQLYAEDQVTDSGFSMVRVVGRGGERVGEYETMSEAQEAET
;
A
#
# COMPACT_ATOMS: atom_id res chain seq x y z
N MET A 1 -15.29 2.73 -8.10
CA MET A 1 -14.63 3.86 -8.80
C MET A 1 -13.20 3.42 -9.05
N ALA A 2 -12.65 3.69 -10.22
CA ALA A 2 -11.25 3.37 -10.52
C ALA A 2 -10.33 4.36 -9.80
N ASN A 3 -9.24 3.88 -9.20
CA ASN A 3 -8.29 4.75 -8.51
C ASN A 3 -7.25 5.38 -9.46
N CYS A 4 -7.10 4.85 -10.68
CA CYS A 4 -6.26 5.41 -11.73
C CYS A 4 -6.94 5.30 -13.11
N THR A 5 -6.37 5.93 -14.13
CA THR A 5 -6.86 5.89 -15.50
C THR A 5 -6.10 4.89 -16.36
N ASN A 6 -6.70 4.50 -17.50
CA ASN A 6 -6.01 3.68 -18.49
C ASN A 6 -4.73 4.35 -19.01
N GLN A 7 -4.72 5.68 -19.13
CA GLN A 7 -3.57 6.41 -19.66
C GLN A 7 -2.36 6.29 -18.72
N ASP A 8 -2.58 6.38 -17.41
CA ASP A 8 -1.50 6.25 -16.40
C ASP A 8 -0.80 4.88 -16.51
N VAL A 9 -1.57 3.81 -16.76
CA VAL A 9 -1.02 2.47 -16.95
C VAL A 9 -0.27 2.34 -18.27
N ILE A 10 -0.77 2.96 -19.34
CA ILE A 10 -0.13 2.96 -20.67
C ILE A 10 1.20 3.71 -20.60
N ASP A 11 1.25 4.88 -19.97
CA ASP A 11 2.44 5.72 -19.92
C ASP A 11 3.60 5.03 -19.19
N ILE A 12 3.30 4.23 -18.15
CA ILE A 12 4.33 3.50 -17.39
C ILE A 12 4.76 2.21 -18.07
N THR A 13 3.84 1.47 -18.68
CA THR A 13 4.13 0.14 -19.21
C THR A 13 4.44 0.12 -20.71
N GLY A 14 4.10 1.17 -21.44
CA GLY A 14 4.16 1.21 -22.90
C GLY A 14 3.25 0.17 -23.58
N THR A 15 2.25 -0.35 -22.86
CA THR A 15 1.42 -1.45 -23.33
C THR A 15 0.51 -1.05 -24.49
N SER A 16 0.35 -1.95 -25.46
CA SER A 16 -0.62 -1.82 -26.57
C SER A 16 -1.91 -2.59 -26.31
N LEU A 17 -2.16 -2.99 -25.06
CA LEU A 17 -3.38 -3.69 -24.69
C LEU A 17 -4.62 -2.83 -24.90
N ASP A 18 -5.72 -3.50 -25.24
CA ASP A 18 -7.03 -2.85 -25.35
C ASP A 18 -7.42 -2.22 -24.01
N THR A 19 -7.92 -0.98 -24.05
CA THR A 19 -8.43 -0.23 -22.89
C THR A 19 -9.42 -1.03 -22.04
N ALA A 20 -10.26 -1.88 -22.63
CA ALA A 20 -11.20 -2.73 -21.89
C ALA A 20 -10.49 -3.82 -21.08
N ILE A 21 -9.29 -4.25 -21.49
CA ILE A 21 -8.44 -5.15 -20.71
C ILE A 21 -7.77 -4.38 -19.57
N ILE A 22 -7.28 -3.17 -19.85
CA ILE A 22 -6.65 -2.32 -18.84
C ILE A 22 -7.67 -1.96 -17.74
N ASP A 23 -8.90 -1.61 -18.08
CA ASP A 23 -9.99 -1.37 -17.11
C ASP A 23 -10.24 -2.56 -16.18
N ARG A 24 -10.19 -3.79 -16.72
CA ARG A 24 -10.35 -5.02 -15.92
C ARG A 24 -9.17 -5.24 -15.00
N ILE A 25 -7.95 -4.92 -15.45
CA ILE A 25 -6.74 -5.00 -14.64
C ILE A 25 -6.83 -3.98 -13.49
N ILE A 26 -7.16 -2.72 -13.78
CA ILE A 26 -7.36 -1.66 -12.79
C ILE A 26 -8.42 -2.08 -11.78
N THR A 27 -9.57 -2.59 -12.24
CA THR A 27 -10.62 -3.11 -11.34
C THR A 27 -10.10 -4.23 -10.42
N GLY A 28 -9.21 -5.07 -10.92
CA GLY A 28 -8.54 -6.11 -10.13
C GLY A 28 -7.61 -5.53 -9.06
N SER A 29 -6.80 -4.54 -9.43
CA SER A 29 -5.92 -3.78 -8.54
C SER A 29 -6.71 -3.04 -7.45
N ASP A 30 -7.80 -2.37 -7.81
CA ASP A 30 -8.68 -1.66 -6.88
C ASP A 30 -9.29 -2.59 -5.83
N ARG A 31 -9.62 -3.82 -6.20
CA ARG A 31 -10.12 -4.83 -5.25
C ARG A 31 -9.03 -5.25 -4.26
N LYS A 32 -7.77 -5.34 -4.69
CA LYS A 32 -6.63 -5.63 -3.79
C LYS A 32 -6.43 -4.48 -2.81
N ILE A 33 -6.41 -3.24 -3.30
CA ILE A 33 -6.30 -2.02 -2.49
C ILE A 33 -7.44 -1.95 -1.46
N ASN A 34 -8.68 -2.09 -1.91
CA ASN A 34 -9.84 -2.06 -1.02
C ASN A 34 -9.81 -3.17 0.04
N ARG A 35 -9.25 -4.35 -0.27
CA ARG A 35 -9.03 -5.41 0.72
C ARG A 35 -7.99 -5.00 1.75
N TYR A 36 -6.89 -4.38 1.33
CA TYR A 36 -5.85 -3.87 2.21
C TYR A 36 -6.37 -2.77 3.14
N LEU A 37 -7.08 -1.77 2.59
CA LEU A 37 -7.66 -0.67 3.38
C LEU A 37 -8.64 -1.21 4.43
N ARG A 38 -9.52 -2.12 4.02
CA ARG A 38 -10.48 -2.78 4.94
C ARG A 38 -9.77 -3.54 6.06
N GLN A 39 -8.66 -4.21 5.79
CA GLN A 39 -7.89 -4.94 6.81
C GLN A 39 -7.24 -4.02 7.83
N ASN A 40 -6.92 -2.78 7.45
CA ASN A 40 -6.34 -1.76 8.33
C ASN A 40 -7.40 -0.83 8.96
N GLY A 41 -8.70 -1.13 8.78
CA GLY A 41 -9.78 -0.30 9.33
C GLY A 41 -9.96 1.04 8.62
N ILE A 42 -9.35 1.22 7.45
CA ILE A 42 -9.40 2.45 6.66
C ILE A 42 -10.62 2.40 5.72
N PRO A 43 -11.36 3.52 5.53
CA PRO A 43 -12.46 3.59 4.58
C PRO A 43 -12.05 3.13 3.16
N ILE A 44 -12.91 2.31 2.55
CA ILE A 44 -12.74 1.89 1.17
C ILE A 44 -13.16 3.02 0.21
N ASN A 45 -12.44 3.16 -0.91
CA ASN A 45 -12.68 4.20 -1.93
C ASN A 45 -12.78 5.64 -1.35
N PRO A 46 -11.70 6.17 -0.74
CA PRO A 46 -11.69 7.55 -0.29
C PRO A 46 -12.00 8.54 -1.43
N SER A 47 -12.64 9.64 -1.09
CA SER A 47 -13.02 10.71 -2.02
C SER A 47 -12.67 12.06 -1.39
N PRO A 48 -11.74 12.84 -1.98
CA PRO A 48 -10.97 12.54 -3.20
C PRO A 48 -10.03 11.33 -3.01
N VAL A 49 -9.63 10.70 -4.12
CA VAL A 49 -8.65 9.60 -4.10
C VAL A 49 -7.28 10.21 -3.76
N PRO A 50 -6.63 9.80 -2.65
CA PRO A 50 -5.29 10.24 -2.28
C PRO A 50 -4.24 9.76 -3.28
N ASP A 51 -3.17 10.53 -3.44
CA ASP A 51 -2.08 10.24 -4.38
C ASP A 51 -1.45 8.87 -4.11
N ASP A 52 -1.25 8.48 -2.86
CA ASP A 52 -0.70 7.16 -2.50
C ASP A 52 -1.57 5.98 -2.97
N ILE A 53 -2.89 6.14 -2.95
CA ILE A 53 -3.84 5.13 -3.43
C ILE A 53 -3.85 5.08 -4.96
N MET A 54 -3.69 6.23 -5.60
CA MET A 54 -3.56 6.34 -7.05
C MET A 54 -2.28 5.62 -7.51
N ASP A 55 -1.14 5.93 -6.88
CA ASP A 55 0.16 5.30 -7.14
C ASP A 55 0.11 3.79 -6.92
N ALA A 56 -0.46 3.33 -5.82
CA ALA A 56 -0.64 1.90 -5.57
C ALA A 56 -1.47 1.21 -6.67
N SER A 57 -2.53 1.87 -7.16
CA SER A 57 -3.36 1.34 -8.24
C SER A 57 -2.61 1.25 -9.56
N ILE A 58 -1.81 2.28 -9.87
CA ILE A 58 -0.95 2.32 -11.04
C ILE A 58 0.09 1.19 -10.98
N TYR A 59 0.81 1.06 -9.87
CA TYR A 59 1.87 0.05 -9.74
C TYR A 59 1.34 -1.40 -9.74
N PHE A 60 0.24 -1.70 -9.05
CA PHE A 60 -0.37 -3.03 -9.13
C PHE A 60 -0.86 -3.36 -10.54
N SER A 61 -1.40 -2.37 -11.25
CA SER A 61 -1.87 -2.54 -12.61
C SER A 61 -0.70 -2.75 -13.58
N ALA A 62 0.38 -1.98 -13.42
CA ALA A 62 1.62 -2.13 -14.19
C ALA A 62 2.25 -3.52 -13.97
N ALA A 63 2.37 -3.97 -12.72
CA ALA A 63 2.85 -5.31 -12.38
C ALA A 63 2.02 -6.41 -13.06
N THR A 64 0.69 -6.25 -13.07
CA THR A 64 -0.24 -7.21 -13.70
C THR A 64 -0.11 -7.23 -15.22
N VAL A 65 0.05 -6.05 -15.85
CA VAL A 65 0.30 -5.92 -17.30
C VAL A 65 1.61 -6.58 -17.69
N LEU A 66 2.70 -6.30 -16.97
CA LEU A 66 4.01 -6.90 -17.23
C LEU A 66 4.01 -8.41 -17.03
N ASN A 67 3.37 -8.91 -15.98
CA ASN A 67 3.21 -10.35 -15.74
C ASN A 67 2.42 -11.02 -16.87
N ARG A 68 1.36 -10.37 -17.35
CA ARG A 68 0.60 -10.86 -18.51
C ARG A 68 1.47 -10.94 -19.76
N HIS A 69 2.24 -9.89 -20.07
CA HIS A 69 3.13 -9.91 -21.22
C HIS A 69 4.23 -10.97 -21.13
N MET A 70 4.69 -11.29 -19.92
CA MET A 70 5.62 -12.40 -19.67
C MET A 70 4.96 -13.76 -19.92
N VAL A 71 3.73 -13.97 -19.46
CA VAL A 71 2.97 -15.22 -19.68
C VAL A 71 2.61 -15.40 -21.15
N ASP A 72 2.21 -14.32 -21.83
CA ASP A 72 1.85 -14.31 -23.25
C ASP A 72 3.10 -14.38 -24.16
N GLY A 73 4.31 -14.36 -23.60
CA GLY A 73 5.58 -14.47 -24.33
C GLY A 73 5.99 -13.24 -25.14
N THR A 74 5.20 -12.16 -25.05
CA THR A 74 5.45 -10.88 -25.74
C THR A 74 6.58 -10.07 -25.14
N LEU A 75 6.91 -10.29 -23.86
CA LEU A 75 8.08 -9.70 -23.21
C LEU A 75 9.14 -10.80 -23.01
N PRO A 76 10.38 -10.61 -23.47
CA PRO A 76 11.45 -11.54 -23.13
C PRO A 76 11.67 -11.51 -21.61
N ALA A 77 11.93 -12.68 -21.01
CA ALA A 77 12.12 -12.81 -19.56
C ALA A 77 13.23 -11.89 -18.99
N GLN A 78 14.14 -11.45 -19.87
CA GLN A 78 15.20 -10.51 -19.58
C GLN A 78 15.26 -9.47 -20.70
N TYR A 79 15.35 -8.20 -20.34
CA TYR A 79 15.67 -7.14 -21.30
C TYR A 79 17.04 -6.55 -20.96
N LYS A 80 17.80 -6.23 -22.02
CA LYS A 80 19.06 -5.51 -21.88
C LYS A 80 18.73 -4.02 -21.85
N ALA A 81 18.84 -3.37 -20.70
CA ALA A 81 18.74 -1.92 -20.64
C ALA A 81 19.91 -1.33 -21.44
N GLU A 82 19.65 -0.43 -22.40
CA GLU A 82 20.62 0.00 -23.42
C GLU A 82 21.95 0.56 -22.87
N ASN A 83 22.04 0.87 -21.57
CA ASN A 83 23.22 1.42 -20.91
C ASN A 83 23.75 0.60 -19.71
N LEU A 84 23.24 -0.61 -19.47
CA LEU A 84 23.72 -1.49 -18.39
C LEU A 84 24.19 -2.83 -18.95
N SER A 85 25.36 -3.28 -18.49
CA SER A 85 25.90 -4.62 -18.77
C SER A 85 25.08 -5.74 -18.13
N GLU A 86 24.15 -5.40 -17.25
CA GLU A 86 23.29 -6.34 -16.54
C GLU A 86 21.96 -6.55 -17.26
N GLN A 87 21.60 -7.82 -17.41
CA GLN A 87 20.27 -8.22 -17.82
C GLN A 87 19.30 -7.92 -16.68
N VAL A 88 18.29 -7.09 -16.94
CA VAL A 88 17.24 -6.84 -15.96
C VAL A 88 16.18 -7.93 -16.11
N ASP A 89 15.99 -8.72 -15.06
CA ASP A 89 14.94 -9.74 -14.99
C ASP A 89 13.58 -9.06 -14.82
N VAL A 90 12.65 -9.34 -15.74
CA VAL A 90 11.29 -8.80 -15.72
C VAL A 90 10.56 -9.20 -14.44
N LYS A 91 10.87 -10.36 -13.84
CA LYS A 91 10.30 -10.76 -12.55
C LYS A 91 10.74 -9.85 -11.41
N THR A 92 12.00 -9.39 -11.42
CA THR A 92 12.49 -8.42 -10.45
C THR A 92 11.74 -7.11 -10.59
N VAL A 93 11.50 -6.66 -11.82
CA VAL A 93 10.72 -5.43 -12.09
C VAL A 93 9.29 -5.57 -11.60
N ILE A 94 8.61 -6.69 -11.88
CA ILE A 94 7.26 -6.98 -11.37
C ILE A 94 7.25 -6.95 -9.83
N SER A 95 8.22 -7.61 -9.20
CA SER A 95 8.34 -7.65 -7.73
C SER A 95 8.58 -6.26 -7.14
N ASN A 96 9.37 -5.41 -7.81
CA ASN A 96 9.60 -4.03 -7.38
C ASN A 96 8.29 -3.23 -7.44
N TYR A 97 7.55 -3.30 -8.54
CA TYR A 97 6.25 -2.63 -8.64
C TYR A 97 5.24 -3.10 -7.57
N GLU A 98 5.20 -4.40 -7.27
CA GLU A 98 4.35 -4.89 -6.18
C GLU A 98 4.81 -4.38 -4.80
N THR A 99 6.12 -4.26 -4.59
CA THR A 99 6.69 -3.75 -3.35
C THR A 99 6.40 -2.26 -3.19
N ASP A 100 6.59 -1.47 -4.25
CA ASP A 100 6.33 -0.03 -4.28
C ASP A 100 4.84 0.26 -4.07
N ALA A 101 3.95 -0.55 -4.66
CA ALA A 101 2.52 -0.44 -4.44
C ALA A 101 2.14 -0.67 -2.96
N ILE A 102 2.76 -1.67 -2.31
CA ILE A 102 2.53 -1.94 -0.89
C ILE A 102 3.11 -0.82 -0.02
N ALA A 103 4.28 -0.29 -0.37
CA ALA A 103 4.91 0.81 0.36
C ALA A 103 4.03 2.07 0.33
N ALA A 104 3.46 2.42 -0.83
CA ALA A 104 2.52 3.54 -0.95
C ALA A 104 1.27 3.32 -0.06
N LEU A 105 0.70 2.12 -0.04
CA LEU A 105 -0.44 1.82 0.83
C LEU A 105 -0.09 1.87 2.33
N GLN A 106 1.15 1.51 2.70
CA GLN A 106 1.64 1.62 4.07
C GLN A 106 1.78 3.07 4.50
N LEU A 107 2.38 3.92 3.66
CA LEU A 107 2.48 5.36 3.91
C LEU A 107 1.10 5.97 4.12
N TYR A 108 0.16 5.66 3.24
CA TYR A 108 -1.22 6.13 3.39
C TYR A 108 -1.85 5.65 4.70
N ALA A 109 -1.65 4.38 5.08
CA ALA A 109 -2.18 3.84 6.31
C ALA A 109 -1.59 4.50 7.56
N GLU A 110 -0.29 4.82 7.54
CA GLU A 110 0.40 5.54 8.62
C GLU A 110 -0.15 6.97 8.76
N ASP A 111 -0.35 7.68 7.64
CA ASP A 111 -0.91 9.03 7.65
C ASP A 111 -2.34 9.07 8.23
N GLN A 112 -3.18 8.08 7.92
CA GLN A 112 -4.53 7.97 8.49
C GLN A 112 -4.53 7.76 10.01
N VAL A 113 -3.53 7.07 10.56
CA VAL A 113 -3.37 6.91 12.02
C VAL A 113 -2.98 8.23 12.68
N THR A 114 -2.12 9.01 12.02
CA THR A 114 -1.62 10.29 12.53
C THR A 114 -2.71 11.37 12.56
N ASP A 115 -3.60 11.37 11.56
CA ASP A 115 -4.69 12.34 11.42
C ASP A 115 -5.90 12.03 12.32
N SER A 116 -6.06 10.78 12.76
CA SER A 116 -7.16 10.33 13.63
C SER A 116 -7.11 10.86 15.08
N GLY A 117 -6.23 11.81 15.39
CA GLY A 117 -6.21 12.52 16.68
C GLY A 117 -5.86 11.68 17.91
N PHE A 118 -5.59 10.38 17.74
CA PHE A 118 -4.95 9.58 18.78
C PHE A 118 -3.45 9.79 18.67
N SER A 119 -2.95 10.80 19.40
CA SER A 119 -1.58 10.81 19.88
C SER A 119 -1.36 9.57 20.75
N MET A 120 -1.14 8.42 20.12
CA MET A 120 -0.35 7.38 20.73
C MET A 120 1.07 7.90 20.68
N VAL A 121 1.48 8.55 21.78
CA VAL A 121 2.87 8.49 22.23
C VAL A 121 3.24 7.01 22.13
N ARG A 122 3.94 6.64 21.06
CA ARG A 122 4.59 5.34 20.98
C ARG A 122 5.62 5.40 22.08
N VAL A 123 5.24 4.91 23.26
CA VAL A 123 6.20 4.54 24.31
C VAL A 123 6.96 3.37 23.71
N VAL A 124 7.94 3.70 22.86
CA VAL A 124 9.06 2.82 22.61
C VAL A 124 9.66 2.67 24.00
N GLY A 125 9.37 1.53 24.63
CA GLY A 125 9.99 1.12 25.88
C GLY A 125 11.49 1.04 25.67
N ARG A 126 12.15 2.19 25.73
CA ARG A 126 13.59 2.30 25.81
C ARG A 126 13.90 2.28 27.30
N GLY A 127 13.96 1.06 27.85
CA GLY A 127 14.43 0.77 29.20
C GLY A 127 13.72 1.57 30.30
N GLY A 128 12.52 1.16 30.68
CA GLY A 128 11.83 1.72 31.85
C GLY A 128 11.95 0.80 33.05
N GLU A 129 12.68 1.25 34.06
CA GLU A 129 12.69 0.69 35.42
C GLU A 129 11.27 0.44 35.93
N ARG A 130 11.12 -0.61 36.75
CA ARG A 130 9.91 -0.84 37.54
C ARG A 130 9.80 0.27 38.60
N VAL A 131 9.05 1.33 38.31
CA VAL A 131 8.53 2.22 39.37
C VAL A 131 7.26 1.58 39.88
N GLY A 132 7.41 0.68 40.85
CA GLY A 132 6.33 0.37 41.77
C GLY A 132 6.29 1.49 42.80
N GLU A 133 5.12 2.09 42.99
CA GLU A 133 4.62 2.65 44.25
C GLU A 133 3.27 3.32 43.95
N TYR A 134 2.18 2.66 44.37
CA TYR A 134 0.88 3.33 44.50
C TYR A 134 0.83 3.90 45.93
N GLU A 135 1.13 5.18 46.09
CA GLU A 135 0.59 5.96 47.19
C GLU A 135 -0.69 6.64 46.70
N THR A 136 -1.84 6.14 47.14
CA THR A 136 -3.04 6.96 47.29
C THR A 136 -3.46 6.88 48.75
N MET A 137 -3.04 7.88 49.52
CA MET A 137 -3.65 8.14 50.83
C MET A 137 -5.03 8.78 50.64
N SER A 138 -5.92 8.42 51.59
CA SER A 138 -6.97 9.25 52.17
C SER A 138 -8.31 9.37 51.44
N GLU A 139 -9.32 8.67 51.96
CA GLU A 139 -10.57 9.21 52.58
C GLU A 139 -11.45 7.99 52.97
N ALA A 140 -11.50 7.58 54.24
CA ALA A 140 -12.43 8.03 55.29
C ALA A 140 -13.90 7.60 55.08
N GLN A 141 -14.40 6.78 56.04
CA GLN A 141 -15.81 6.49 56.39
C GLN A 141 -16.62 5.70 55.32
N GLU A 142 -17.51 4.74 55.62
CA GLU A 142 -18.34 4.44 56.79
C GLU A 142 -19.05 3.07 56.59
N ALA A 143 -19.81 2.64 57.61
CA ALA A 143 -20.78 1.52 57.69
C ALA A 143 -20.23 0.14 58.12
N GLU A 144 -20.24 -0.19 59.42
CA GLU A 144 -21.36 -0.85 60.14
C GLU A 144 -21.75 -2.22 59.56
N THR A 145 -21.19 -3.31 60.12
CA THR A 145 -21.91 -4.27 60.99
C THR A 145 -20.97 -5.36 61.51
#